data_AF-A0A838D1W2-F1
#
_entry.id   AF-A0A838D1W2-F1
#
_cell.length_a   1.000
_cell.length_b   1.000
_cell.length_c   1.000
_cell.angle_alpha   90.00
_cell.angle_beta   90.00
_cell.angle_gamma   90.00
#
_symmetry.space_group_name_H-M   'P 1'
#
loop_
_entity.id
_entity.type
_entity.pdbx_description
1 polymer ?
#
loop_
_entity_poly.entity_id
_entity_poly.type
_entity_poly.pdbx_seq_one_letter_code
_entity_poly.pdbx_strand_id
1 'polypeptide(L)' 'SMEGVYDATLAVVADEEVRAQRAAARGHHAVDERAARQLTQDEKAARATFAVRNSGTVEELEEQLSGVLAALQETP' A
#
# COMPACT_ATOMS: atom_id res chain seq x y z
N SER A 1 -8.64 17.41 5.39
CA SER A 1 -8.25 16.15 4.73
C SER A 1 -6.93 16.39 4.02
N MET A 2 -6.17 15.34 3.69
CA MET A 2 -4.93 15.43 2.87
C MET A 2 -5.22 15.56 1.36
N GLU A 3 -6.49 15.50 0.95
CA GLU A 3 -6.91 15.73 -0.43
C GLU A 3 -6.51 17.13 -0.89
N GLY A 4 -5.72 17.19 -1.96
CA GLY A 4 -5.26 18.43 -2.58
C GLY A 4 -3.93 19.00 -2.06
N VAL A 5 -3.23 18.30 -1.15
CA VAL A 5 -1.89 18.73 -0.66
C VAL A 5 -0.75 18.11 -1.47
N TYR A 6 -1.00 16.97 -2.12
CA TYR A 6 -0.01 16.21 -2.87
C TYR A 6 -0.45 16.05 -4.32
N ASP A 7 0.51 16.08 -5.26
CA ASP A 7 0.27 15.89 -6.69
C ASP A 7 -0.18 14.46 -7.01
N ALA A 8 0.29 13.49 -6.23
CA ALA A 8 -0.11 12.10 -6.30
C ALA A 8 0.01 11.40 -4.94
N THR A 9 -0.78 10.35 -4.73
CA THR A 9 -0.69 9.46 -3.57
C THR A 9 -0.58 8.00 -4.03
N LEU A 10 0.27 7.22 -3.36
CA LEU A 10 0.42 5.78 -3.60
C LEU A 10 0.00 4.99 -2.35
N ALA A 11 -1.00 4.11 -2.50
CA ALA A 11 -1.36 3.13 -1.49
C ALA A 11 -0.66 1.79 -1.77
N VAL A 12 0.27 1.38 -0.90
CA VAL A 12 0.82 0.03 -0.92
C VAL A 12 0.02 -0.84 0.04
N VAL A 13 -0.69 -1.82 -0.51
CA VAL A 13 -1.62 -2.68 0.23
C VAL A 13 -1.17 -4.12 0.19
N ALA A 14 -1.55 -4.90 1.19
CA ALA A 14 -1.30 -6.34 1.23
C ALA A 14 -2.44 -7.06 1.94
N ASP A 15 -2.66 -8.32 1.56
CA ASP A 15 -3.71 -9.17 2.11
C ASP A 15 -3.50 -9.36 3.61
N GLU A 16 -4.61 -9.50 4.35
CA GLU A 16 -4.62 -9.59 5.82
C GLU A 16 -3.65 -10.67 6.32
N GLU A 17 -3.70 -11.85 5.71
CA GLU A 17 -2.87 -12.99 6.08
C GLU A 17 -1.38 -12.69 5.90
N VAL A 18 -1.00 -12.11 4.76
CA VAL A 18 0.40 -11.71 4.47
C VAL A 18 0.88 -10.66 5.48
N ARG A 19 0.01 -9.70 5.84
CA ARG A 19 0.35 -8.69 6.85
C ARG A 19 0.53 -9.31 8.23
N ALA A 20 -0.35 -10.22 8.63
CA ALA A 20 -0.28 -10.92 9.92
C ALA A 20 0.99 -11.77 10.02
N GLN A 21 1.32 -12.55 8.98
CA GLN A 21 2.55 -13.34 8.92
C GLN A 21 3.81 -12.45 9.06
N ARG A 22 3.87 -11.35 8.31
CA ARG A 22 4.99 -10.39 8.36
C ARG A 22 5.08 -9.66 9.71
N ALA A 23 3.95 -9.38 10.35
CA ALA A 23 3.88 -8.76 11.68
C ALA A 23 4.42 -9.71 12.75
N ALA A 24 3.98 -10.97 12.73
CA ALA A 24 4.43 -12.02 13.63
C ALA A 24 5.94 -12.26 13.48
N ALA A 25 6.45 -12.35 12.25
CA ALA A 25 7.88 -12.52 11.99
C ALA A 25 8.75 -11.37 12.54
N ARG A 26 8.19 -10.15 12.65
CA ARG A 26 8.86 -8.98 13.24
C ARG A 26 8.63 -8.84 14.75
N GLY A 27 8.01 -9.80 15.41
CA GLY A 27 7.67 -9.74 16.85
C GLY A 27 6.59 -8.70 17.19
N HIS A 28 5.84 -8.21 16.21
CA HIS A 28 4.82 -7.19 16.39
C HIS A 28 3.43 -7.84 16.44
N HIS A 29 3.00 -8.32 17.62
CA HIS A 29 1.65 -8.85 17.82
C HIS A 29 0.54 -7.77 17.79
N ALA A 30 0.89 -6.49 17.92
CA ALA A 30 -0.07 -5.37 18.03
C ALA A 30 -0.48 -4.74 16.68
N VAL A 31 -0.45 -5.50 15.58
CA VAL A 31 -0.84 -5.00 14.25
C VAL A 31 -2.37 -4.93 14.09
N ASP A 32 -3.11 -5.80 14.77
CA ASP A 32 -4.58 -5.83 14.73
C ASP A 32 -5.24 -4.62 15.40
N GLU A 33 -4.78 -4.22 16.58
CA GLU A 33 -5.42 -3.12 17.33
C GLU A 33 -5.28 -1.75 16.62
N ARG A 34 -4.23 -1.58 15.79
CA ARG A 34 -4.03 -0.36 15.01
C ARG A 34 -4.79 -0.38 13.68
N ALA A 35 -5.03 -1.56 13.09
CA ALA A 35 -5.76 -1.71 11.84
C ALA A 35 -7.24 -1.32 12.01
N ALA A 36 -7.87 -1.66 13.15
CA ALA A 36 -9.28 -1.39 13.42
C ALA A 36 -9.66 0.10 13.49
N ARG A 37 -8.69 1.01 13.62
CA ARG A 37 -8.90 2.47 13.66
C ARG A 37 -8.56 3.18 12.35
N GLN A 38 -8.18 2.43 11.32
CA GLN A 38 -7.78 2.95 10.02
C GLN A 38 -8.77 2.48 8.95
N LEU A 39 -8.82 3.21 7.83
CA LEU A 39 -9.47 2.73 6.62
C LEU A 39 -8.93 1.34 6.26
N THR A 40 -9.83 0.49 5.76
CA THR A 40 -9.47 -0.82 5.21
C THR A 40 -8.45 -0.66 4.08
N GLN A 41 -7.72 -1.73 3.77
CA GLN A 41 -6.74 -1.71 2.67
C GLN A 41 -7.41 -1.34 1.34
N ASP A 42 -8.59 -1.89 1.08
CA ASP A 42 -9.35 -1.60 -0.14
C ASP A 42 -9.83 -0.15 -0.19
N GLU A 43 -10.27 0.41 0.95
CA GLU A 43 -10.61 1.84 1.03
C GLU A 43 -9.40 2.75 0.84
N LYS A 44 -8.21 2.35 1.28
CA LYS A 44 -6.97 3.10 1.02
C LYS A 44 -6.59 3.04 -0.46
N ALA A 45 -6.67 1.86 -1.07
CA ALA A 45 -6.39 1.66 -2.49
C ALA A 45 -7.33 2.49 -3.36
N ALA A 46 -8.64 2.50 -3.04
CA ALA A 46 -9.64 3.23 -3.80
C ALA A 46 -9.49 4.77 -3.72
N ARG A 47 -8.84 5.29 -2.68
CA ARG A 47 -8.64 6.73 -2.48
C ARG A 47 -7.33 7.26 -3.07
N ALA A 48 -6.40 6.38 -3.41
CA ALA A 48 -5.08 6.79 -3.88
C ALA A 48 -5.04 6.95 -5.41
N THR A 49 -4.26 7.92 -5.90
CA THR A 49 -3.91 8.05 -7.32
C THR A 49 -3.36 6.74 -7.90
N PHE A 50 -2.55 6.03 -7.12
CA PHE A 50 -1.98 4.74 -7.48
C PHE A 50 -2.18 3.73 -6.34
N ALA A 51 -2.37 2.46 -6.69
CA ALA A 51 -2.43 1.36 -5.74
C ALA A 51 -1.52 0.21 -6.19
N VAL A 52 -0.74 -0.33 -5.27
CA VAL A 52 0.20 -1.44 -5.51
C VAL A 52 -0.08 -2.56 -4.51
N ARG A 53 -0.21 -3.80 -4.98
CA ARG A 53 -0.48 -4.98 -4.15
C ARG A 53 0.80 -5.74 -3.84
N ASN A 54 1.23 -5.66 -2.58
CA ASN A 54 2.38 -6.34 -2.00
C ASN A 54 1.95 -7.65 -1.28
N SER A 55 1.16 -8.46 -1.99
CA SER A 55 0.78 -9.81 -1.55
C SER A 55 1.56 -10.90 -2.30
N GLY A 56 2.21 -10.52 -3.40
CA GLY A 56 3.00 -11.40 -4.26
C GLY A 56 4.49 -11.41 -3.95
N THR A 57 5.31 -11.69 -4.96
CA THR A 57 6.77 -11.72 -4.84
C THR A 57 7.39 -10.32 -4.83
N VAL A 58 8.68 -10.25 -4.51
CA VAL A 58 9.43 -8.98 -4.57
C VAL A 58 9.53 -8.49 -6.02
N GLU A 59 9.73 -9.40 -6.96
CA GLU A 59 9.81 -9.09 -8.39
C GLU A 59 8.49 -8.50 -8.91
N GLU A 60 7.35 -9.08 -8.53
CA GLU A 60 6.02 -8.54 -8.87
C GLU A 60 5.77 -7.17 -8.24
N LEU A 61 6.32 -6.92 -7.05
CA LEU A 61 6.27 -5.62 -6.40
C LEU A 61 7.14 -4.59 -7.12
N GLU A 62 8.36 -4.96 -7.50
CA GLU A 62 9.29 -4.11 -8.25
C GLU A 62 8.73 -3.72 -9.62
N GLU A 63 8.09 -4.66 -10.33
CA GLU A 63 7.42 -4.40 -11.60
C GLU A 63 6.30 -3.37 -11.44
N GLN A 64 5.42 -3.58 -10.44
CA GLN A 64 4.32 -2.64 -10.16
C GLN A 64 4.81 -1.25 -9.78
N LEU A 65 5.85 -1.15 -8.94
CA LEU A 65 6.44 0.14 -8.54
C LEU A 65 7.13 0.85 -9.71
N SER A 66 7.78 0.09 -10.60
CA SER A 66 8.39 0.63 -11.82
C SER A 66 7.33 1.26 -12.74
N GLY A 67 6.17 0.61 -12.86
CA GLY A 67 5.03 1.18 -13.59
C GLY A 67 4.52 2.49 -13.00
N VAL A 68 4.43 2.60 -11.67
CA VAL A 68 4.05 3.86 -10.99
C VAL A 68 5.08 4.95 -11.24
N LEU A 69 6.38 4.63 -11.16
CA LEU A 69 7.45 5.59 -11.41
C LEU A 69 7.42 6.11 -12.85
N ALA A 70 7.19 5.24 -13.82
CA ALA A 70 7.04 5.64 -15.23
C ALA A 70 5.86 6.62 -15.41
N ALA A 71 4.69 6.30 -14.82
CA ALA A 71 3.51 7.17 -14.89
C ALA A 71 3.76 8.57 -14.26
N LEU A 72 4.50 8.62 -13.15
CA LEU A 72 4.88 9.88 -12.51
C LEU A 72 5.86 10.72 -13.36
N GLN A 73 6.72 10.08 -14.15
CA GLN A 73 7.68 10.76 -15.02
C GLN A 73 7.07 11.28 -16.32
N GLU A 74 5.93 10.72 -16.75
CA GLU A 74 5.16 11.20 -17.90
C GLU A 74 4.19 12.34 -17.56
N THR A 75 4.06 12.68 -16.28
CA THR A 75 3.22 13.79 -15.82
C THR A 75 3.98 15.12 -16.06
N PRO A 76 3.42 16.08 -16.83
CA PRO A 76 4.10 17.30 -17.27
C PRO A 76 4.41 18.31 -16.16
#